data_AF-A0A514JL68-F1
#
_entry.id   AF-A0A514JL68-F1
#
_cell.length_a   1.000
_cell.length_b   1.000
_cell.length_c   1.000
_cell.angle_alpha   90.00
_cell.angle_beta   90.00
_cell.angle_gamma   90.00
#
_symmetry.space_group_name_H-M   'P 1'
#
loop_
_entity.id
_entity.type
_entity.pdbx_description
1 polymer ?
#
loop_
_entity_poly.entity_id
_entity_poly.type
_entity_poly.pdbx_seq_one_letter_code
_entity_poly.pdbx_strand_id
1 'polypeptide(L)'
;MTAPPDRIAAPAAAPSAHPGTTPQSPTPQSPAPQPSARRRTRAPGAASGQAPVVAAVAVGGALGAAARHAASLLWPAVGAFPWTTLAVNVLGCAVIGAFMVAVTEVWTVHRLLRPFFGTGVLGGFTTFSTYAVDVTSLLADGHARTGLVYLAVTVPAALLAAWGGAAVTRRLASRMRRTPARVRVRVEGLGGPAKAEEGAA
;
A
#
# COMPACT_ATOMS: atom_id res chain seq x y z
N MET A 1 -58.59 9.20 15.03
CA MET A 1 -58.92 10.02 16.22
C MET A 1 -58.14 9.42 17.38
N THR A 2 -57.04 9.98 17.83
CA THR A 2 -56.90 11.33 18.42
C THR A 2 -55.49 11.90 18.19
N ALA A 3 -55.43 13.21 17.96
CA ALA A 3 -54.25 14.02 17.66
C ALA A 3 -53.42 14.37 18.94
N PRO A 4 -52.14 14.77 18.80
CA PRO A 4 -51.32 15.28 19.91
C PRO A 4 -51.48 16.80 20.09
N PRO A 5 -51.34 17.37 21.30
CA PRO A 5 -51.23 18.81 21.45
C PRO A 5 -49.76 19.27 21.59
N ASP A 6 -49.38 20.04 20.58
CA ASP A 6 -48.82 21.39 20.63
C ASP A 6 -47.63 21.80 21.53
N ARG A 7 -46.72 22.45 20.80
CA ARG A 7 -45.61 23.33 21.20
C ARG A 7 -46.04 24.42 22.16
N ILE A 8 -45.18 24.77 23.13
CA ILE A 8 -45.00 26.16 23.55
C ILE A 8 -43.51 26.44 23.69
N ALA A 9 -42.97 27.17 22.72
CA ALA A 9 -41.83 28.04 22.90
C ALA A 9 -42.38 29.41 23.30
N ALA A 10 -41.84 30.01 24.36
CA ALA A 10 -42.03 31.42 24.67
C ALA A 10 -40.72 32.04 25.21
N PRO A 11 -40.52 33.34 25.03
CA PRO A 11 -39.19 33.92 24.84
C PRO A 11 -38.66 34.71 26.05
N ALA A 12 -37.40 35.09 25.90
CA ALA A 12 -36.55 35.97 26.70
C ALA A 12 -37.22 37.05 27.58
N ALA A 13 -36.74 37.16 28.81
CA ALA A 13 -36.79 38.37 29.62
C ALA A 13 -35.42 39.06 29.61
N ALA A 14 -35.42 40.35 29.28
CA ALA A 14 -34.28 41.26 29.29
C ALA A 14 -34.30 42.14 30.58
N PRO A 15 -33.55 43.25 30.69
CA PRO A 15 -32.28 43.33 31.40
C PRO A 15 -32.32 44.29 32.62
N SER A 16 -31.41 44.13 33.58
CA SER A 16 -31.14 45.14 34.62
C SER A 16 -29.96 46.04 34.22
N ALA A 17 -30.26 47.33 34.09
CA ALA A 17 -29.35 48.40 33.74
C ALA A 17 -28.50 48.85 34.93
N HIS A 18 -27.23 49.17 34.69
CA HIS A 18 -26.44 50.06 35.54
C HIS A 18 -26.03 51.32 34.73
N PRO A 19 -26.07 52.52 35.34
CA PRO A 19 -25.85 53.77 34.66
C PRO A 19 -24.39 54.21 34.73
N GLY A 20 -23.93 54.89 33.69
CA GLY A 20 -22.71 55.67 33.73
C GLY A 20 -21.75 55.32 32.61
N THR A 21 -21.80 56.09 31.53
CA THR A 21 -20.65 56.88 31.04
C THR A 21 -21.05 57.65 29.78
N THR A 22 -20.50 58.85 29.71
CA THR A 22 -20.62 59.96 28.77
C THR A 22 -20.65 59.59 27.27
N PRO A 23 -21.37 60.33 26.41
CA PRO A 23 -21.39 60.08 24.97
C PRO A 23 -20.05 60.50 24.33
N GLN A 24 -19.28 59.52 23.85
CA GLN A 24 -18.14 59.77 22.98
C GLN A 24 -18.61 59.87 21.53
N SER A 25 -18.20 60.92 20.84
CA SER A 25 -18.44 61.17 19.42
C SER A 25 -17.87 60.02 18.56
N PRO A 26 -18.61 59.52 17.54
CA PRO A 26 -18.14 58.42 16.71
C PRO A 26 -16.96 58.87 15.84
N THR A 27 -15.78 58.31 16.13
CA THR A 27 -14.64 58.25 15.22
C THR A 27 -15.06 57.59 13.90
N PRO A 28 -14.54 58.02 12.74
CA PRO A 28 -14.76 57.31 11.48
C PRO A 28 -14.25 55.88 11.62
N GLN A 29 -15.16 54.91 11.68
CA GLN A 29 -14.80 53.50 11.73
C GLN A 29 -14.18 53.14 10.37
N SER A 30 -12.87 52.90 10.38
CA SER A 30 -12.22 52.16 9.29
C SER A 30 -12.99 50.87 9.05
N PRO A 31 -13.42 50.57 7.82
CA PRO A 31 -14.20 49.38 7.54
C PRO A 31 -13.45 48.15 8.04
N ALA A 32 -14.11 47.36 8.89
CA ALA A 32 -13.59 46.09 9.38
C ALA A 32 -13.05 45.27 8.20
N PRO A 33 -11.92 44.55 8.36
CA PRO A 33 -11.41 43.69 7.31
C PRO A 33 -12.50 42.65 7.01
N GLN A 34 -13.18 42.83 5.88
CA GLN A 34 -14.15 41.85 5.40
C GLN A 34 -13.42 40.51 5.32
N PRO A 35 -14.01 39.39 5.78
CA PRO A 35 -13.44 38.08 5.57
C PRO A 35 -13.36 37.90 4.05
N SER A 36 -12.16 38.14 3.53
CA SER A 36 -11.81 38.02 2.12
C SER A 36 -12.40 36.70 1.66
N ALA A 37 -13.36 36.77 0.74
CA ALA A 37 -13.98 35.62 0.12
C ALA A 37 -12.86 34.62 -0.15
N ARG A 38 -12.83 33.55 0.67
CA ARG A 38 -11.73 32.61 0.72
C ARG A 38 -11.76 31.94 -0.64
N ARG A 39 -11.01 32.52 -1.58
CA ARG A 39 -10.86 32.03 -2.94
C ARG A 39 -10.41 30.60 -2.71
N ARG A 40 -11.34 29.66 -2.85
CA ARG A 40 -11.03 28.24 -2.87
C ARG A 40 -10.21 28.11 -4.12
N THR A 41 -8.91 28.38 -4.01
CA THR A 41 -7.91 27.96 -4.96
C THR A 41 -8.05 26.45 -4.95
N ARG A 42 -8.89 25.94 -5.85
CA ARG A 42 -9.00 24.53 -6.17
C ARG A 42 -7.59 24.18 -6.59
N ALA A 43 -6.82 23.57 -5.68
CA ALA A 43 -5.38 23.37 -5.85
C ALA A 43 -5.13 22.66 -7.18
N PRO A 44 -4.66 23.37 -8.23
CA PRO A 44 -4.32 22.73 -9.48
C PRO A 44 -2.91 22.17 -9.26
N GLY A 45 -2.81 20.97 -8.69
CA GLY A 45 -1.48 20.41 -8.38
C GLY A 45 -1.46 19.01 -7.77
N ALA A 46 -2.54 18.55 -7.14
CA ALA A 46 -2.56 17.20 -6.55
C ALA A 46 -2.67 16.09 -7.62
N ALA A 47 -3.39 16.33 -8.72
CA ALA A 47 -3.58 15.36 -9.79
C ALA A 47 -2.33 15.17 -10.67
N SER A 48 -1.60 16.25 -10.95
CA SER A 48 -0.41 16.23 -11.81
C SER A 48 0.77 15.47 -11.18
N GLY A 49 0.91 15.47 -9.85
CA GLY A 49 1.94 14.69 -9.15
C GLY A 49 1.65 13.19 -9.01
N GLN A 50 0.38 12.78 -9.12
CA GLN A 50 -0.06 11.39 -9.00
C GLN A 50 -0.23 10.68 -10.34
N ALA A 51 -0.37 11.43 -11.45
CA ALA A 51 -0.54 10.86 -12.78
C ALA A 51 0.51 9.78 -13.14
N PRO A 52 1.83 9.97 -12.85
CA PRO A 52 2.81 8.91 -13.12
C PRO A 52 2.61 7.65 -12.28
N VAL A 53 2.11 7.78 -11.05
CA VAL A 53 1.81 6.64 -10.17
C VAL A 53 0.60 5.87 -10.69
N VAL A 54 -0.48 6.58 -11.04
CA VAL A 54 -1.69 5.98 -11.61
C VAL A 54 -1.38 5.27 -12.93
N ALA A 55 -0.60 5.91 -13.80
CA ALA A 55 -0.14 5.28 -15.05
C ALA A 55 0.66 4.01 -14.78
N ALA A 56 1.57 4.03 -13.81
CA ALA A 56 2.34 2.85 -13.41
C ALA A 56 1.44 1.72 -12.88
N VAL A 57 0.46 2.03 -12.01
CA VAL A 57 -0.53 1.04 -11.54
C VAL A 57 -1.34 0.48 -12.70
N ALA A 58 -1.80 1.33 -13.62
CA ALA A 58 -2.65 0.93 -14.74
C ALA A 58 -1.90 -0.01 -15.70
N VAL A 59 -0.67 0.33 -16.09
CA VAL A 59 0.17 -0.52 -16.95
C VAL A 59 0.47 -1.84 -16.25
N GLY A 60 0.87 -1.80 -14.98
CA GLY A 60 1.11 -3.02 -14.20
C GLY A 60 -0.15 -3.88 -14.09
N GLY A 61 -1.30 -3.27 -13.81
CA GLY A 61 -2.60 -3.94 -13.68
C GLY A 61 -3.03 -4.62 -14.97
N ALA A 62 -2.85 -3.95 -16.12
CA ALA A 62 -3.12 -4.54 -17.42
C ALA A 62 -2.24 -5.77 -17.69
N LEU A 63 -0.93 -5.69 -17.38
CA LEU A 63 -0.01 -6.82 -17.52
C LEU A 63 -0.38 -7.98 -16.59
N GLY A 64 -0.69 -7.69 -15.33
CA GLY A 64 -1.11 -8.69 -14.35
C GLY A 64 -2.40 -9.40 -14.77
N ALA A 65 -3.42 -8.64 -15.16
CA ALA A 65 -4.70 -9.19 -15.62
C ALA A 65 -4.54 -10.02 -16.89
N ALA A 66 -3.73 -9.56 -17.84
CA ALA A 66 -3.42 -10.32 -19.05
C ALA A 66 -2.68 -11.63 -18.73
N ALA A 67 -1.70 -11.61 -17.83
CA ALA A 67 -0.99 -12.81 -17.39
C ALA A 67 -1.91 -13.81 -16.69
N ARG A 68 -2.81 -13.34 -15.81
CA ARG A 68 -3.85 -14.18 -15.19
C ARG A 68 -4.76 -14.80 -16.24
N HIS A 69 -5.24 -13.99 -17.20
CA HIS A 69 -6.11 -14.48 -18.26
C HIS A 69 -5.40 -15.52 -19.13
N ALA A 70 -4.15 -15.28 -19.50
CA ALA A 70 -3.32 -16.24 -20.23
C ALA A 70 -3.13 -17.55 -19.45
N ALA A 71 -2.95 -17.48 -18.12
CA ALA A 71 -2.88 -18.68 -17.29
C ALA A 71 -4.18 -19.49 -17.34
N SER A 72 -5.34 -18.84 -17.33
CA SER A 72 -6.65 -19.50 -17.50
C SER A 72 -6.81 -20.16 -18.88
N LEU A 73 -6.21 -19.61 -19.93
CA LEU A 73 -6.26 -20.18 -21.29
C LEU A 73 -5.28 -21.35 -21.46
N LEU A 74 -4.07 -21.22 -20.93
CA LEU A 74 -3.00 -22.23 -21.07
C LEU A 74 -3.20 -23.43 -20.13
N TRP A 75 -3.77 -23.19 -18.97
CA TRP A 75 -4.06 -24.21 -17.97
C TRP A 75 -5.52 -24.08 -17.54
N PRO A 76 -6.48 -24.55 -18.34
CA PRO A 76 -7.87 -24.63 -17.91
C PRO A 76 -8.03 -25.62 -16.76
N ALA A 77 -8.95 -25.34 -15.83
CA ALA A 77 -9.24 -26.24 -14.73
C ALA A 77 -9.76 -27.59 -15.27
N VAL A 78 -9.11 -28.68 -14.86
CA VAL A 78 -9.56 -30.04 -15.16
C VAL A 78 -10.41 -30.57 -14.00
N GLY A 79 -11.63 -31.01 -14.31
CA GLY A 79 -12.63 -31.38 -13.29
C GLY A 79 -13.22 -30.17 -12.57
N ALA A 80 -13.88 -30.40 -11.44
CA ALA A 80 -14.62 -29.36 -10.72
C ALA A 80 -13.72 -28.40 -9.91
N PHE A 81 -12.45 -28.72 -9.66
CA PHE A 81 -11.64 -27.90 -8.75
C PHE A 81 -10.93 -26.76 -9.49
N PRO A 82 -11.05 -25.48 -9.06
CA PRO A 82 -10.49 -24.30 -9.74
C PRO A 82 -8.97 -24.13 -9.52
N TRP A 83 -8.17 -25.09 -10.00
CA TRP A 83 -6.72 -25.14 -9.78
C TRP A 83 -5.98 -23.89 -10.26
N THR A 84 -6.39 -23.33 -11.39
CA THR A 84 -5.71 -22.18 -12.01
C THR A 84 -5.88 -20.92 -11.17
N THR A 85 -7.11 -20.63 -10.72
CA THR A 85 -7.41 -19.51 -9.82
C THR A 85 -6.66 -19.67 -8.50
N LEU A 86 -6.64 -20.89 -7.93
CA LEU A 86 -5.87 -21.18 -6.72
C LEU A 86 -4.38 -20.87 -6.91
N ALA A 87 -3.77 -21.41 -7.96
CA ALA A 87 -2.34 -21.29 -8.22
C ALA A 87 -1.92 -19.83 -8.45
N VAL A 88 -2.70 -19.08 -9.25
CA VAL A 88 -2.46 -17.65 -9.51
C VAL A 88 -2.49 -16.84 -8.21
N ASN A 89 -3.50 -17.06 -7.36
CA ASN A 89 -3.61 -16.37 -6.09
C ASN A 89 -2.46 -16.72 -5.13
N VAL A 90 -2.17 -18.02 -4.94
CA VAL A 90 -1.11 -18.50 -4.06
C VAL A 90 0.27 -18.00 -4.51
N LEU A 91 0.56 -18.09 -5.81
CA LEU A 91 1.83 -17.61 -6.38
C LEU A 91 1.94 -16.09 -6.23
N GLY A 92 0.89 -15.34 -6.56
CA GLY A 92 0.89 -13.89 -6.39
C GLY A 92 1.11 -13.47 -4.94
N CYS A 93 0.51 -14.19 -3.99
CA CYS A 93 0.74 -13.99 -2.56
C CYS A 93 2.18 -14.31 -2.13
N ALA A 94 2.78 -15.39 -2.62
CA ALA A 94 4.21 -15.66 -2.38
C ALA A 94 5.10 -14.54 -2.90
N VAL A 95 4.84 -14.07 -4.12
CA VAL A 95 5.64 -13.03 -4.77
C VAL A 95 5.47 -11.69 -4.06
N ILE A 96 4.27 -11.28 -3.62
CA ILE A 96 4.11 -10.02 -2.89
C ILE A 96 4.83 -10.07 -1.53
N GLY A 97 4.80 -11.21 -0.84
CA GLY A 97 5.52 -11.40 0.42
C GLY A 97 7.03 -11.25 0.25
N ALA A 98 7.60 -11.88 -0.79
CA ALA A 98 9.00 -11.73 -1.14
C ALA A 98 9.36 -10.31 -1.57
N PHE A 99 8.54 -9.72 -2.45
CA PHE A 99 8.73 -8.37 -2.97
C PHE A 99 8.77 -7.34 -1.84
N MET A 100 7.84 -7.41 -0.88
CA MET A 100 7.79 -6.47 0.23
C MET A 100 9.07 -6.48 1.04
N VAL A 101 9.59 -7.66 1.40
CA VAL A 101 10.89 -7.78 2.09
C VAL A 101 12.01 -7.19 1.26
N ALA A 102 12.05 -7.50 -0.04
CA ALA A 102 13.13 -7.05 -0.90
C ALA A 102 13.19 -5.51 -0.99
N VAL A 103 12.04 -4.84 -1.12
CA VAL A 103 11.97 -3.38 -1.26
C VAL A 103 12.00 -2.60 0.06
N THR A 104 11.90 -3.26 1.21
CA THR A 104 11.99 -2.62 2.54
C THR A 104 13.28 -2.93 3.28
N GLU A 105 13.83 -4.14 3.12
CA GLU A 105 14.98 -4.62 3.90
C GLU A 105 16.26 -4.80 3.07
N VAL A 106 16.15 -4.88 1.73
CA VAL A 106 17.29 -5.23 0.86
C VAL A 106 17.70 -4.08 -0.05
N TRP A 107 16.76 -3.47 -0.78
CA TRP A 107 17.05 -2.48 -1.81
C TRP A 107 16.36 -1.15 -1.58
N THR A 108 17.03 -0.06 -1.94
CA THR A 108 16.42 1.25 -2.18
C THR A 108 15.86 1.28 -3.59
N VAL A 109 14.53 1.23 -3.73
CA VAL A 109 13.87 1.16 -5.04
C VAL A 109 13.27 2.49 -5.47
N HIS A 110 13.11 2.64 -6.78
CA HIS A 110 12.42 3.79 -7.36
C HIS A 110 10.97 3.88 -6.84
N ARG A 111 10.49 5.09 -6.59
CA ARG A 111 9.14 5.36 -6.02
C ARG A 111 8.00 4.71 -6.81
N LEU A 112 8.15 4.54 -8.12
CA LEU A 112 7.13 3.94 -8.98
C LEU A 112 7.11 2.41 -8.97
N LEU A 113 8.16 1.74 -8.48
CA LEU A 113 8.23 0.27 -8.54
C LEU A 113 7.18 -0.38 -7.63
N ARG A 114 6.97 0.16 -6.42
CA ARG A 114 5.96 -0.33 -5.49
C ARG A 114 4.53 -0.26 -6.06
N PRO A 115 4.05 0.88 -6.57
CA PRO A 115 2.72 0.95 -7.19
C PRO A 115 2.64 0.15 -8.49
N PHE A 116 3.67 0.17 -9.34
CA PHE A 116 3.70 -0.61 -10.58
C PHE A 116 3.56 -2.12 -10.31
N PHE A 117 4.43 -2.68 -9.47
CA PHE A 117 4.53 -4.12 -9.31
C PHE A 117 3.61 -4.65 -8.21
N GLY A 118 3.57 -3.99 -7.05
CA GLY A 118 2.76 -4.42 -5.92
C GLY A 118 1.26 -4.24 -6.17
N THR A 119 0.84 -3.01 -6.47
CA THR A 119 -0.57 -2.72 -6.72
C THR A 119 -1.00 -3.05 -8.15
N GLY A 120 -0.18 -2.72 -9.15
CA GLY A 120 -0.48 -3.01 -10.54
C GLY A 120 -0.36 -4.49 -10.87
N VAL A 121 0.86 -4.99 -11.11
CA VAL A 121 1.10 -6.35 -11.61
C VAL A 121 0.50 -7.41 -10.70
N LEU A 122 0.86 -7.43 -9.41
CA LEU A 122 0.39 -8.46 -8.49
C LEU A 122 -1.10 -8.30 -8.14
N GLY A 123 -1.59 -7.06 -8.07
CA GLY A 123 -3.02 -6.79 -7.87
C GLY A 123 -3.89 -7.21 -9.06
N GLY A 124 -3.42 -7.04 -10.29
CA GLY A 124 -4.11 -7.51 -11.50
C GLY A 124 -3.96 -9.01 -11.76
N PHE A 125 -2.81 -9.57 -11.37
CA PHE A 125 -2.51 -11.00 -11.48
C PHE A 125 -3.36 -11.82 -10.51
N THR A 126 -3.51 -11.39 -9.26
CA THR A 126 -4.38 -12.08 -8.30
C THR A 126 -5.85 -11.67 -8.45
N THR A 127 -6.78 -12.50 -7.98
CA THR A 127 -8.21 -12.22 -8.07
C THR A 127 -9.00 -12.87 -6.94
N PHE A 128 -9.70 -12.05 -6.17
CA PHE A 128 -10.70 -12.52 -5.20
C PHE A 128 -12.09 -12.66 -5.83
N SER A 129 -12.41 -11.84 -6.84
CA SER A 129 -13.72 -11.88 -7.49
C SER A 129 -13.95 -13.18 -8.27
N THR A 130 -12.96 -13.63 -9.06
CA THR A 130 -13.06 -14.92 -9.75
C THR A 130 -13.15 -16.07 -8.74
N TYR A 131 -12.36 -16.02 -7.67
CA TYR A 131 -12.45 -17.00 -6.58
C TYR A 131 -13.86 -17.08 -5.96
N ALA A 132 -14.49 -15.95 -5.68
CA ALA A 132 -15.85 -15.93 -5.13
C ALA A 132 -16.88 -16.52 -6.12
N VAL A 133 -16.77 -16.16 -7.40
CA VAL A 133 -17.62 -16.73 -8.47
C VAL A 133 -17.43 -18.24 -8.59
N ASP A 134 -16.19 -18.71 -8.57
CA ASP A 134 -15.86 -20.14 -8.63
C ASP A 134 -16.50 -20.91 -7.45
N VAL A 135 -16.42 -20.37 -6.23
CA VAL A 135 -17.09 -20.97 -5.06
C VAL A 135 -18.60 -21.02 -5.24
N THR A 136 -19.24 -19.90 -5.61
CA THR A 136 -20.70 -19.86 -5.78
C THR A 136 -21.17 -20.77 -6.91
N SER A 137 -20.41 -20.88 -7.99
CA SER A 137 -20.72 -21.77 -9.11
C SER A 137 -20.65 -23.24 -8.68
N LEU A 138 -19.62 -23.63 -7.93
CA LEU A 138 -19.51 -24.99 -7.41
C LEU A 138 -20.65 -25.37 -6.47
N LEU A 139 -21.14 -24.43 -5.66
CA LEU A 139 -22.31 -24.66 -4.81
C LEU A 139 -23.58 -24.84 -5.65
N ALA A 140 -23.76 -24.02 -6.68
CA ALA A 140 -24.92 -24.07 -7.58
C ALA A 140 -24.93 -25.35 -8.44
N ASP A 141 -23.77 -25.81 -8.89
CA ASP A 141 -23.61 -26.98 -9.75
C ASP A 141 -23.64 -28.32 -8.98
N GLY A 142 -24.03 -28.31 -7.69
CA GLY A 142 -24.12 -29.52 -6.85
C GLY A 142 -22.78 -30.02 -6.30
N HIS A 143 -21.66 -29.33 -6.56
CA HIS A 143 -20.32 -29.68 -6.10
C HIS A 143 -20.00 -29.08 -4.72
N ALA A 144 -20.95 -29.14 -3.78
CA ALA A 144 -20.89 -28.42 -2.50
C ALA A 144 -19.61 -28.72 -1.69
N ARG A 145 -19.22 -30.00 -1.59
CA ARG A 145 -17.99 -30.41 -0.90
C ARG A 145 -16.76 -29.74 -1.50
N THR A 146 -16.64 -29.73 -2.83
CA THR A 146 -15.52 -29.11 -3.55
C THR A 146 -15.50 -27.60 -3.33
N GLY A 147 -16.65 -26.93 -3.45
CA GLY A 147 -16.79 -25.49 -3.21
C GLY A 147 -16.38 -25.09 -1.78
N LEU A 148 -16.82 -25.84 -0.77
CA LEU A 148 -16.47 -25.58 0.63
C LEU A 148 -14.99 -25.84 0.93
N VAL A 149 -14.41 -26.91 0.38
CA VAL A 149 -12.97 -27.17 0.50
C VAL A 149 -12.17 -26.06 -0.16
N TYR A 150 -12.56 -25.65 -1.36
CA TYR A 150 -11.90 -24.57 -2.09
C TYR A 150 -11.98 -23.24 -1.32
N LEU A 151 -13.14 -22.92 -0.76
CA LEU A 151 -13.36 -21.76 0.10
C LEU A 151 -12.46 -21.78 1.34
N ALA A 152 -12.37 -22.93 2.01
CA ALA A 152 -11.62 -23.06 3.26
C ALA A 152 -10.10 -23.07 3.06
N VAL A 153 -9.60 -23.66 1.97
CA VAL A 153 -8.15 -23.88 1.76
C VAL A 153 -7.47 -22.68 1.10
N THR A 154 -8.16 -21.94 0.24
CA THR A 154 -7.53 -20.88 -0.58
C THR A 154 -6.93 -19.76 0.28
N VAL A 155 -7.65 -19.28 1.29
CA VAL A 155 -7.17 -18.17 2.15
C VAL A 155 -5.97 -18.58 2.99
N PRO A 156 -5.98 -19.70 3.75
CA PRO A 156 -4.80 -20.18 4.45
C PRO A 156 -3.60 -20.40 3.53
N ALA A 157 -3.80 -21.01 2.35
CA ALA A 157 -2.72 -21.23 1.38
C ALA A 157 -2.09 -19.91 0.92
N ALA A 158 -2.91 -18.91 0.61
CA ALA A 158 -2.44 -17.57 0.24
C ALA A 158 -1.63 -16.90 1.36
N LEU A 159 -2.11 -16.97 2.61
CA LEU A 159 -1.41 -16.40 3.77
C LEU A 159 -0.07 -17.10 4.03
N LEU A 160 -0.05 -18.43 4.00
CA LEU A 160 1.17 -19.23 4.16
C LEU A 160 2.16 -18.94 3.04
N ALA A 161 1.69 -18.77 1.80
CA ALA A 161 2.52 -18.41 0.67
C ALA A 161 3.17 -17.03 0.85
N ALA A 162 2.40 -16.01 1.24
CA ALA A 162 2.93 -14.68 1.52
C ALA A 162 3.97 -14.69 2.65
N TRP A 163 3.67 -15.39 3.75
CA TRP A 163 4.62 -15.55 4.85
C TRP A 163 5.88 -16.30 4.42
N GLY A 164 5.72 -17.39 3.67
CA GLY A 164 6.81 -18.19 3.12
C GLY A 164 7.71 -17.38 2.20
N GLY A 165 7.14 -16.62 1.26
CA GLY A 165 7.88 -15.74 0.35
C GLY A 165 8.71 -14.70 1.10
N ALA A 166 8.11 -14.07 2.12
CA ALA A 166 8.81 -13.12 2.99
C ALA A 166 9.94 -13.80 3.79
N ALA A 167 9.67 -14.96 4.39
CA ALA A 167 10.63 -15.70 5.21
C ALA A 167 11.84 -16.20 4.39
N VAL A 168 11.60 -16.75 3.19
CA VAL A 168 12.65 -17.17 2.27
C VAL A 168 13.52 -15.98 1.87
N THR A 169 12.91 -14.86 1.50
CA THR A 169 13.65 -13.66 1.07
C THR A 169 14.55 -13.12 2.19
N ARG A 170 14.06 -13.05 3.43
CA ARG A 170 14.89 -12.66 4.59
C ARG A 170 16.06 -13.63 4.85
N ARG A 171 15.81 -14.94 4.75
CA ARG A 171 16.86 -15.95 4.92
C ARG A 171 17.95 -15.83 3.85
N LEU A 172 17.58 -15.54 2.60
CA LEU A 172 18.55 -15.32 1.53
C LEU A 172 19.32 -14.02 1.71
N ALA A 173 18.64 -12.92 2.03
CA ALA A 173 19.27 -11.61 2.25
C ALA A 173 20.27 -11.63 3.42
N SER A 174 19.92 -12.30 4.52
CA SER A 174 20.82 -12.46 5.67
C SER A 174 22.05 -13.32 5.38
N ARG A 175 21.94 -14.32 4.49
CA ARG A 175 23.11 -15.09 4.01
C ARG A 175 24.06 -14.23 3.18
N MET A 176 23.54 -13.38 2.30
CA MET A 176 24.35 -12.49 1.45
C MET A 176 25.11 -11.44 2.27
N ARG A 177 24.49 -10.91 3.33
CA ARG A 177 25.14 -9.96 4.26
C ARG A 177 26.21 -10.60 5.15
N ARG A 178 26.20 -11.93 5.31
CA ARG A 178 27.12 -12.67 6.18
C ARG A 178 28.41 -13.13 5.50
N THR A 179 28.60 -12.92 4.19
CA THR A 179 29.89 -13.20 3.53
C THR A 179 30.92 -12.18 4.00
N PRO A 180 31.84 -12.52 4.92
CA PRO A 180 32.81 -11.56 5.44
C PRO A 180 33.93 -11.40 4.42
N ALA A 181 34.39 -10.15 4.31
CA ALA A 181 35.59 -9.77 3.57
C ALA A 181 36.81 -10.62 3.97
N ARG A 182 37.06 -11.74 3.27
CA ARG A 182 38.35 -12.46 3.31
C ARG A 182 39.37 -11.84 2.37
N VAL A 183 39.41 -10.52 2.19
CA VAL A 183 40.50 -9.83 1.48
C VAL A 183 40.64 -8.42 2.05
N ARG A 184 41.08 -8.28 3.29
CA ARG A 184 41.56 -6.98 3.77
C ARG A 184 42.52 -7.03 4.97
N VAL A 185 43.37 -8.05 5.07
CA VAL A 185 44.57 -7.99 5.94
C VAL A 185 45.68 -8.86 5.34
N ARG A 186 46.18 -8.51 4.16
CA ARG A 186 47.49 -9.00 3.65
C ARG A 186 48.17 -7.97 2.75
N VAL A 187 48.06 -6.69 3.09
CA VAL A 187 48.83 -5.61 2.44
C VAL A 187 49.52 -4.72 3.48
N GLU A 188 49.45 -5.05 4.76
CA GLU A 188 50.02 -4.23 5.85
C GLU A 188 51.27 -4.87 6.49
N GLY A 189 51.89 -5.84 5.81
CA GLY A 189 53.04 -6.61 6.30
C GLY A 189 54.27 -6.63 5.40
N LEU A 190 54.33 -5.83 4.34
CA LEU A 190 55.44 -5.81 3.37
C LEU A 190 55.83 -4.36 3.04
N GLY A 191 56.36 -3.61 4.00
CA GLY A 191 56.80 -2.23 3.75
C GLY A 191 57.45 -1.53 4.93
N GLY A 192 58.66 -1.95 5.32
CA GLY A 192 59.57 -1.21 6.20
C GLY A 192 59.72 -1.82 7.60
N PRO A 193 60.93 -1.87 8.19
CA PRO A 193 62.00 -0.88 8.06
C PRO A 193 63.39 -1.47 7.69
N ALA A 194 64.13 -0.76 6.85
CA ALA A 194 65.59 -0.93 6.74
C ALA A 194 66.24 0.45 6.55
N LYS A 195 66.35 1.20 7.65
CA LYS A 195 67.45 2.15 7.79
C LYS A 195 68.60 1.39 8.43
N ALA A 196 69.44 0.79 7.59
CA ALA A 196 70.78 0.39 7.95
C ALA A 196 71.72 1.41 7.30
N GLU A 197 72.43 2.11 8.17
CA GLU A 197 73.82 2.54 8.06
C GLU A 197 74.40 2.80 6.67
N GLU A 198 74.80 4.06 6.44
CA GLU A 198 76.04 4.34 5.71
C GLU A 198 76.75 5.49 6.44
N GLY A 199 77.85 5.16 7.10
CA GLY A 199 78.83 6.08 7.67
C GLY A 199 80.17 5.91 6.95
N ALA A 200 81.04 6.91 7.13
CA ALA A 200 82.36 7.10 6.50
C ALA A 200 82.28 7.53 5.01
N ALA A 201 83.00 8.55 4.54
CA ALA A 201 84.24 9.18 5.01
C ALA A 201 84.26 10.67 4.61
#